data_AF-A0A8S2Y8Q1-F1
#
_entry.id   AF-A0A8S2Y8Q1-F1
#
_cell.length_a   1.000
_cell.length_b   1.000
_cell.length_c   1.000
_cell.angle_alpha   90.00
_cell.angle_beta   90.00
_cell.angle_gamma   90.00
#
_symmetry.space_group_name_H-M   'P 1'
#
loop_
_entity.id
_entity.type
_entity.pdbx_description
1 polymer ?
#
loop_
_entity_poly.entity_id
_entity_poly.type
_entity_poly.pdbx_seq_one_letter_code
_entity_poly.pdbx_strand_id
1 'polypeptide(L)' 'IAAISPAHDNYDETLSTLRYANRAKNIKNKPHINEDPRDAQMKLLQE' A
#
# COMPACT_ATOMS: atom_id res chain seq x y z
N ILE A 1 0.43 8.18 1.56
CA ILE A 1 0.38 9.59 2.01
C ILE A 1 -0.52 10.32 1.02
N ALA A 2 -1.49 11.12 1.48
CA ALA A 2 -2.34 11.92 0.61
C ALA A 2 -2.07 13.40 0.91
N ALA A 3 -1.63 14.16 -0.11
CA ALA A 3 -1.34 15.57 0.01
C ALA A 3 -2.55 16.38 -0.46
N ILE A 4 -2.98 17.35 0.36
CA ILE A 4 -4.15 18.20 0.08
C ILE A 4 -3.80 19.67 0.32
N SER A 5 -4.51 20.56 -0.37
CA SER A 5 -4.37 22.01 -0.21
C SER A 5 -5.49 22.55 0.69
N PRO A 6 -5.20 23.42 1.67
CA PRO A 6 -6.20 23.96 2.59
C PRO A 6 -7.02 25.12 1.97
N ALA A 7 -6.66 25.59 0.78
CA ALA A 7 -7.38 26.67 0.11
C ALA A 7 -8.77 26.22 -0.36
N HIS A 8 -9.77 27.10 -0.19
CA HIS A 8 -11.17 26.84 -0.56
C HIS A 8 -11.34 26.51 -2.05
N ASP A 9 -10.56 27.12 -2.92
CA ASP A 9 -10.62 26.90 -4.38
C ASP A 9 -10.31 25.45 -4.79
N ASN A 10 -9.61 24.70 -3.93
CA ASN A 10 -9.24 23.31 -4.15
C ASN A 10 -10.16 22.32 -3.40
N TYR A 11 -11.32 22.77 -2.92
CA TYR A 11 -12.21 21.95 -2.10
C TYR A 11 -12.64 20.64 -2.79
N ASP A 12 -13.04 20.72 -4.07
CA ASP A 12 -13.52 19.55 -4.82
C ASP A 12 -12.42 18.50 -5.07
N GLU A 13 -11.20 18.95 -5.38
CA GLU A 13 -10.02 18.09 -5.55
C GLU A 13 -9.54 17.50 -4.22
N THR A 14 -9.58 18.30 -3.15
CA THR A 14 -9.27 17.83 -1.78
C THR A 14 -10.27 16.75 -1.35
N LEU A 15 -11.56 16.94 -1.61
CA LEU A 15 -12.60 15.95 -1.30
C LEU A 15 -12.39 14.66 -2.10
N SER A 16 -12.08 14.77 -3.39
CA SER A 16 -11.79 13.63 -4.26
C SER A 16 -10.56 12.84 -3.78
N THR A 17 -9.50 13.55 -3.40
CA THR A 17 -8.26 12.97 -2.84
C THR A 17 -8.52 12.24 -1.52
N LEU A 18 -9.31 12.82 -0.61
CA LEU A 18 -9.67 12.18 0.66
C LEU A 18 -10.54 10.93 0.48
N ARG A 19 -11.49 10.96 -0.46
CA ARG A 19 -12.32 9.79 -0.80
C ARG A 19 -11.46 8.63 -1.32
N TYR A 20 -10.48 8.94 -2.17
CA TYR A 20 -9.54 7.93 -2.66
C TYR A 20 -8.68 7.37 -1.52
N ALA A 21 -8.14 8.24 -0.66
CA ALA A 21 -7.34 7.83 0.50
C ALA A 21 -8.11 6.89 1.45
N ASN A 22 -9.40 7.16 1.68
CA ASN A 22 -10.27 6.30 2.50
C ASN A 22 -10.44 4.91 1.87
N ARG A 23 -10.67 4.83 0.56
CA ARG A 23 -10.74 3.54 -0.16
C ARG A 23 -9.41 2.77 -0.09
N ALA A 24 -8.28 3.46 -0.29
CA ALA A 24 -6.95 2.87 -0.24
C ALA A 24 -6.62 2.29 1.16
N LYS A 25 -7.10 2.92 2.24
CA LYS A 25 -6.95 2.40 3.60
C LYS A 25 -7.57 1.00 3.79
N ASN A 26 -8.62 0.69 3.04
CA ASN A 26 -9.32 -0.59 3.16
C ASN A 26 -8.67 -1.72 2.36
N ILE A 27 -7.58 -1.45 1.63
CA ILE A 27 -6.83 -2.47 0.90
C ILE A 27 -6.08 -3.35 1.90
N LYS A 28 -6.45 -4.64 1.94
CA LYS A 28 -5.79 -5.65 2.78
C LYS A 28 -4.71 -6.37 1.97
N ASN A 29 -3.46 -6.03 2.22
CA ASN A 29 -2.33 -6.73 1.63
C ASN A 29 -2.06 -8.05 2.38
N LYS A 30 -1.57 -9.06 1.66
CA LYS A 30 -1.02 -10.30 2.23
C LYS A 30 0.51 -10.21 2.14
N PRO A 31 1.20 -9.70 3.18
CA PRO A 31 2.65 -9.64 3.15
C PRO A 31 3.21 -11.06 3.17
N HIS A 32 4.15 -11.35 2.26
CA HIS A 32 4.96 -12.56 2.26
C HIS A 32 6.41 -12.16 2.45
N ILE A 33 7.19 -13.01 3.11
CA ILE A 33 8.64 -12.84 3.16
C ILE A 33 9.13 -13.19 1.77
N ASN A 34 9.68 -12.21 1.05
CA ASN A 34 10.40 -12.44 -0.19
C ASN A 34 11.74 -13.09 0.15
N GLU A 35 11.73 -14.40 0.38
CA GLU A 35 12.95 -15.21 0.37
C GLU A 35 13.33 -15.49 -1.08
N ASP A 36 14.63 -15.43 -1.38
CA ASP A 36 15.14 -15.79 -2.69
C ASP A 36 14.81 -17.27 -2.97
N PRO A 37 14.31 -17.63 -4.16
CA PRO A 37 13.89 -19.01 -4.45
C PRO A 37 15.02 -20.03 -4.29
N ARG A 38 16.27 -19.57 -4.41
CA ARG A 38 17.49 -20.37 -4.20
C ARG A 38 17.68 -20.76 -2.73
N ASP A 39 17.41 -19.84 -1.81
CA ASP A 39 17.59 -20.07 -0.37
C ASP A 39 16.45 -20.89 0.22
N ALA A 40 15.23 -20.72 -0.31
CA ALA A 40 14.08 -21.56 0.04
C ALA A 40 14.30 -23.04 -0.35
N GLN A 41 14.89 -23.29 -1.53
CA GLN A 41 15.23 -24.65 -1.99
C GLN A 41 16.36 -25.27 -1.17
N MET A 42 17.37 -24.48 -0.79
CA MET A 42 18.49 -24.95 0.04
C MET A 42 18.03 -25.34 1.45
N LYS A 43 17.10 -24.59 2.07
CA LYS A 43 16.49 -24.96 3.37
C LYS A 43 15.71 -26.27 3.28
N LEU A 44 14.89 -26.43 2.24
CA LEU A 44 14.03 -27.61 2.06
C LEU A 44 14.79 -28.90 1.74
N LEU A 45 16.02 -28.78 1.24
CA LEU A 45 16.94 -29.89 1.00
C LEU A 45 17.82 -30.25 2.22
N GLN A 46 17.86 -29.39 3.25
CA GLN A 46 18.65 -29.62 4.47
C GLN A 46 17.80 -30.12 5.66
N GLU A 47 16.47 -30.05 5.58
CA GLU A 47 15.55 -30.85 6.43
C GLU A 47 15.41 -32.29 5.88
#